data_AF-X1H5G8-F1
#
_entry.id   AF-X1H5G8-F1
#
_cell.length_a   1.000
_cell.length_b   1.000
_cell.length_c   1.000
_cell.angle_alpha   90.00
_cell.angle_beta   90.00
_cell.angle_gamma   90.00
#
_symmetry.space_group_name_H-M   'P 1'
#
loop_
_entity.id
_entity.type
_entity.pdbx_description
1 polymer ?
#
loop_
_entity_poly.entity_id
_entity_poly.type
_entity_poly.pdbx_seq_one_letter_code
_entity_poly.pdbx_strand_id
1 'polypeptide(L)'
;MSEPTKWVIEDPAERGIFWPSEELKKRAWVSDESIYAEAAKDPVAFWAKLAREGLDWYREWDEPYKEELPYFKWAIGGKLNACYNCVDRHIKTWRRNKAAIIGVREPFDEPSRTLTYYDLYREVNKFANVLKSLG
;
A
#
# COMPACT_ATOMS: atom_id res chain seq x y z
N MET A 1 24.45 -25.85 4.02
CA MET A 1 23.84 -24.57 4.42
C MET A 1 24.07 -23.62 3.24
N SER A 2 23.02 -23.11 2.61
CA SER A 2 23.16 -22.17 1.49
C SER A 2 23.71 -20.83 1.98
N GLU A 3 24.57 -20.17 1.21
CA GLU A 3 25.03 -18.83 1.54
C GLU A 3 23.87 -17.84 1.70
N PRO A 4 23.98 -16.86 2.62
CA PRO A 4 22.94 -15.86 2.82
C PRO A 4 22.74 -15.04 1.54
N THR A 5 21.48 -14.87 1.13
CA THR A 5 21.14 -14.08 -0.06
C THR A 5 21.65 -12.65 0.09
N LYS A 6 22.54 -12.25 -0.82
CA LYS A 6 23.03 -10.88 -0.88
C LYS A 6 22.02 -10.02 -1.65
N TRP A 7 21.44 -9.01 -1.00
CA TRP A 7 20.40 -8.16 -1.60
C TRP A 7 20.96 -7.04 -2.46
N VAL A 8 22.20 -6.63 -2.22
CA VAL A 8 22.85 -5.52 -2.91
C VAL A 8 24.29 -5.86 -3.25
N ILE A 9 24.79 -5.28 -4.34
CA ILE A 9 26.16 -5.47 -4.85
C ILE A 9 26.79 -4.08 -4.94
N GLU A 10 27.98 -3.91 -4.36
CA GLU A 10 28.71 -2.64 -4.44
C GLU A 10 29.15 -2.37 -5.88
N ASP A 11 29.04 -1.12 -6.31
CA ASP A 11 29.47 -0.69 -7.64
C ASP A 11 31.00 -0.92 -7.80
N PRO A 12 31.45 -1.55 -8.90
CA PRO A 12 32.87 -1.80 -9.11
C PRO A 12 33.73 -0.54 -9.31
N ALA A 13 33.14 0.57 -9.76
CA ALA A 13 33.80 1.83 -10.07
C ALA A 13 33.71 2.86 -8.93
N GLU A 14 32.62 2.86 -8.15
CA GLU A 14 32.39 3.84 -7.08
C GLU A 14 32.07 3.20 -5.73
N ARG A 15 32.99 3.39 -4.76
CA ARG A 15 32.84 2.87 -3.41
C ARG A 15 31.67 3.54 -2.68
N GLY A 16 30.84 2.75 -2.00
CA GLY A 16 29.67 3.23 -1.27
C GLY A 16 28.40 3.38 -2.11
N ILE A 17 28.44 3.06 -3.41
CA ILE A 17 27.25 2.89 -4.24
C ILE A 17 26.88 1.41 -4.26
N PHE A 18 25.58 1.12 -4.09
CA PHE A 18 25.08 -0.25 -4.01
C PHE A 18 23.91 -0.46 -4.98
N TRP A 19 24.08 -1.40 -5.90
CA TRP A 19 23.06 -1.81 -6.87
C TRP A 19 22.24 -2.99 -6.38
N PRO A 20 20.97 -3.12 -6.80
CA PRO A 20 20.17 -4.30 -6.50
C PRO A 20 20.79 -5.55 -7.12
N SER A 21 20.91 -6.62 -6.34
CA SER A 21 21.33 -7.93 -6.85
C SER A 21 20.29 -8.54 -7.79
N GLU A 22 20.68 -9.54 -8.57
CA GLU A 22 19.75 -10.27 -9.45
C GLU A 22 18.65 -10.99 -8.66
N GLU A 23 18.97 -11.48 -7.46
CA GLU A 23 18.00 -12.06 -6.54
C GLU A 23 16.97 -11.02 -6.06
N LEU A 24 17.42 -9.78 -5.79
CA LEU A 24 16.52 -8.70 -5.42
C LEU A 24 15.61 -8.31 -6.58
N LYS A 25 16.17 -8.14 -7.79
CA LYS A 25 15.40 -7.81 -9.00
C LYS A 25 14.31 -8.85 -9.30
N LYS A 26 14.61 -10.15 -9.14
CA LYS A 26 13.64 -11.24 -9.34
C LYS A 26 12.48 -11.23 -8.34
N ARG A 27 12.68 -10.67 -7.14
CA ARG A 27 11.64 -10.56 -6.10
C ARG A 27 10.91 -9.21 -6.12
N ALA A 28 11.46 -8.22 -6.82
CA ALA A 28 10.87 -6.91 -6.91
C ALA A 28 9.52 -6.98 -7.63
N TRP A 29 8.57 -6.17 -7.19
CA TRP A 29 7.25 -6.05 -7.84
C TRP A 29 7.34 -5.34 -9.18
N VAL A 30 8.34 -4.46 -9.33
CA VAL A 30 8.66 -3.74 -10.55
C VAL A 30 10.16 -3.92 -10.77
N SER A 31 10.52 -4.58 -11.86
CA SER A 31 11.90 -4.87 -12.24
C SER A 31 12.22 -4.48 -13.68
N ASP A 32 11.22 -3.98 -14.42
CA ASP A 32 11.31 -3.59 -15.82
C ASP A 32 11.21 -2.06 -15.93
N GLU A 33 12.19 -1.44 -16.57
CA GLU A 33 12.28 0.01 -16.74
C GLU A 33 11.25 0.57 -17.72
N SER A 34 10.65 -0.28 -18.57
CA SER A 34 9.62 0.13 -19.53
C SER A 34 8.40 0.77 -18.89
N ILE A 35 8.16 0.52 -17.59
CA ILE A 35 7.10 1.17 -16.81
C ILE A 35 7.22 2.70 -16.81
N TYR A 36 8.44 3.25 -16.84
CA TYR A 36 8.64 4.70 -16.89
C TYR A 36 8.23 5.27 -18.25
N ALA A 37 8.55 4.54 -19.33
CA ALA A 37 8.12 4.91 -20.67
C ALA A 37 6.60 4.77 -20.84
N GLU A 38 5.96 3.78 -20.21
CA GLU A 38 4.49 3.67 -20.15
C GLU A 38 3.88 4.87 -19.42
N ALA A 39 4.36 5.17 -18.21
CA ALA A 39 3.87 6.28 -17.40
C ALA A 39 4.06 7.64 -18.07
N ALA A 40 5.15 7.84 -18.81
CA ALA A 40 5.44 9.09 -19.51
C ALA A 40 4.55 9.35 -20.73
N LYS A 41 4.01 8.30 -21.37
CA LYS A 41 3.15 8.45 -22.56
C LYS A 41 1.82 9.09 -22.22
N ASP A 42 1.18 8.65 -21.15
CA ASP A 42 -0.06 9.22 -20.62
C ASP A 42 -0.12 9.02 -19.09
N PRO A 43 0.37 10.01 -18.33
CA PRO A 43 0.41 9.92 -16.86
C PRO A 43 -0.98 9.76 -16.24
N VAL A 44 -2.01 10.39 -16.83
CA VAL A 44 -3.37 10.35 -16.30
C VAL A 44 -3.96 8.97 -16.48
N ALA A 45 -3.87 8.40 -17.69
CA ALA A 45 -4.35 7.05 -17.95
C ALA A 45 -3.59 5.99 -17.12
N PHE A 46 -2.27 6.16 -16.97
CA PHE A 46 -1.43 5.27 -16.16
C PHE A 46 -1.90 5.24 -14.69
N TRP A 47 -2.03 6.40 -14.05
CA TRP A 47 -2.48 6.47 -12.66
C TRP A 47 -3.94 6.06 -12.49
N ALA A 48 -4.81 6.39 -13.44
CA ALA A 48 -6.21 5.96 -13.42
C ALA A 48 -6.34 4.43 -13.49
N LYS A 49 -5.52 3.76 -14.31
CA LYS A 49 -5.45 2.29 -14.36
C LYS A 49 -5.04 1.71 -13.02
N LEU A 50 -3.92 2.19 -12.45
CA LEU A 50 -3.43 1.70 -11.15
C LEU A 50 -4.42 1.95 -10.01
N ALA A 51 -5.11 3.10 -10.00
CA ALA A 51 -6.13 3.41 -9.00
C ALA A 51 -7.34 2.46 -9.09
N ARG A 52 -7.70 1.99 -10.29
CA ARG A 52 -8.79 1.04 -10.50
C ARG A 52 -8.39 -0.37 -10.06
N GLU A 53 -7.13 -0.75 -10.27
CA GLU A 53 -6.61 -2.07 -9.91
C GLU A 53 -6.26 -2.19 -8.42
N GLY A 54 -5.73 -1.12 -7.81
CA GLY A 54 -5.19 -1.15 -6.45
C GLY A 54 -6.18 -0.84 -5.33
N LEU A 55 -7.28 -0.16 -5.66
CA LEU A 55 -8.26 0.33 -4.69
C LEU A 55 -9.68 -0.18 -4.99
N ASP A 56 -10.43 -0.43 -3.92
CA ASP A 56 -11.83 -0.78 -3.97
C ASP A 56 -12.65 0.51 -3.92
N TRP A 57 -13.42 0.77 -4.98
CA TRP A 57 -14.30 1.93 -5.10
C TRP A 57 -15.75 1.53 -4.86
N TYR A 58 -16.48 2.35 -4.12
CA TYR A 58 -17.95 2.22 -4.04
C TYR A 58 -18.61 2.76 -5.30
N ARG A 59 -18.03 3.82 -5.87
CA ARG A 59 -18.39 4.37 -7.16
C ARG A 59 -17.10 4.79 -7.85
N GLU A 60 -16.86 4.28 -9.04
CA GLU A 60 -15.76 4.72 -9.88
C GLU A 60 -15.94 6.20 -10.28
N TRP A 61 -14.84 6.91 -10.48
CA TRP A 61 -14.88 8.32 -10.87
C TRP A 61 -15.45 8.53 -12.26
N ASP A 62 -15.99 9.73 -12.49
CA ASP A 62 -16.48 10.17 -13.79
C ASP A 62 -15.32 10.74 -14.64
N GLU A 63 -14.39 11.45 -14.00
CA GLU A 63 -13.20 12.05 -14.63
C GLU A 63 -11.95 11.73 -13.78
N PRO A 64 -10.90 11.11 -14.37
CA PRO A 64 -9.73 10.65 -13.61
C PRO A 64 -8.87 11.78 -13.07
N TYR A 65 -8.76 12.89 -13.82
CA TYR A 65 -7.94 14.03 -13.45
C TYR A 65 -8.45 15.30 -14.10
N LYS A 66 -8.42 16.40 -13.35
CA LYS A 66 -8.70 17.74 -13.85
C LYS A 66 -7.75 18.74 -13.22
N GLU A 67 -7.20 19.59 -14.07
CA GLU A 67 -6.29 20.65 -13.69
C GLU A 67 -6.94 22.02 -13.94
N GLU A 68 -7.05 22.80 -12.86
CA GLU A 68 -7.58 24.16 -12.86
C GLU A 68 -6.70 24.98 -11.92
N LEU A 69 -5.52 25.40 -12.39
CA LEU A 69 -4.50 26.07 -11.56
C LEU A 69 -5.13 27.14 -10.64
N PRO A 70 -4.83 27.12 -9.32
CA PRO A 70 -3.81 26.32 -8.63
C PRO A 70 -4.28 24.93 -8.15
N TYR A 71 -5.46 24.47 -8.57
CA TYR A 71 -6.09 23.24 -8.09
C TYR A 71 -5.86 22.06 -9.03
N PHE A 72 -5.63 20.91 -8.40
CA PHE A 72 -5.45 19.62 -9.06
C PHE A 72 -6.41 18.63 -8.41
N LYS A 73 -7.26 17.99 -9.21
CA LYS A 73 -8.28 17.05 -8.72
C LYS A 73 -8.08 15.70 -9.38
N TRP A 74 -8.10 14.64 -8.58
CA TRP A 74 -8.03 13.26 -9.03
C TRP A 74 -9.31 12.51 -8.67
N ALA A 75 -9.69 11.56 -9.51
CA ALA A 75 -10.85 10.68 -9.33
C ALA A 75 -12.15 11.44 -9.01
N ILE A 76 -12.49 12.42 -9.83
CA ILE A 76 -13.62 13.33 -9.63
C ILE A 76 -14.94 12.55 -9.75
N GLY A 77 -15.81 12.70 -8.75
CA GLY A 77 -17.04 11.93 -8.64
C GLY A 77 -16.86 10.52 -8.07
N GLY A 78 -15.60 10.08 -7.89
CA GLY A 78 -15.27 8.80 -7.28
C GLY A 78 -15.63 8.78 -5.79
N LYS A 79 -16.09 7.62 -5.30
CA LYS A 79 -16.38 7.40 -3.89
C LYS A 79 -15.66 6.15 -3.41
N LEU A 80 -14.88 6.31 -2.34
CA LEU A 80 -14.25 5.22 -1.62
C LEU A 80 -14.25 5.51 -0.11
N ASN A 81 -13.83 4.54 0.67
CA ASN A 81 -13.55 4.72 2.09
C ASN A 81 -12.16 4.15 2.42
N ALA A 82 -11.35 4.93 3.12
CA ALA A 82 -9.99 4.55 3.49
C ALA A 82 -9.96 3.35 4.44
N CYS A 83 -10.81 3.34 5.48
CA CYS A 83 -10.93 2.20 6.40
C CYS A 83 -11.35 0.94 5.66
N TYR A 84 -12.29 1.04 4.72
CA TYR A 84 -12.70 -0.12 3.92
C TYR A 84 -11.54 -0.74 3.12
N ASN A 85 -10.73 0.10 2.48
CA ASN A 85 -9.55 -0.35 1.72
C ASN A 85 -8.42 -0.89 2.61
N CYS A 86 -8.26 -0.34 3.82
CA CYS A 86 -7.18 -0.72 4.73
C CYS A 86 -7.54 -1.91 5.63
N VAL A 87 -8.82 -2.13 5.92
CA VAL A 87 -9.28 -3.10 6.92
C VAL A 87 -10.36 -4.01 6.35
N ASP A 88 -11.52 -3.47 5.97
CA ASP A 88 -12.73 -4.24 5.71
C ASP A 88 -12.59 -5.23 4.55
N ARG A 89 -11.97 -4.80 3.43
CA ARG A 89 -11.81 -5.65 2.25
C ARG A 89 -11.01 -6.92 2.54
N HIS A 90 -10.13 -6.90 3.54
CA HIS A 90 -9.27 -8.03 3.89
C HIS A 90 -10.00 -9.12 4.69
N ILE A 91 -11.08 -8.79 5.40
CA ILE A 91 -11.81 -9.70 6.29
C ILE A 91 -12.51 -10.82 5.52
N LYS A 92 -12.92 -10.54 4.29
CA LYS A 92 -13.59 -11.51 3.40
C LYS A 92 -12.60 -12.39 2.64
N THR A 93 -11.31 -12.23 2.89
CA THR A 93 -10.25 -12.98 2.20
C THR A 93 -9.52 -13.90 3.16
N TRP A 94 -8.57 -14.69 2.65
CA TRP A 94 -7.64 -15.48 3.46
C TRP A 94 -6.86 -14.65 4.50
N ARG A 95 -6.79 -13.32 4.32
CA ARG A 95 -6.10 -12.41 5.24
C ARG A 95 -6.87 -12.12 6.53
N ARG A 96 -8.10 -12.61 6.69
CA ARG A 96 -8.92 -12.37 7.90
C ARG A 96 -8.15 -12.56 9.21
N ASN A 97 -7.43 -13.67 9.34
CA ASN A 97 -6.65 -14.02 10.53
C ASN A 97 -5.15 -13.71 10.37
N LYS A 98 -4.75 -13.01 9.30
CA LYS A 98 -3.37 -12.53 9.12
C LYS A 98 -3.14 -11.36 10.08
N ALA A 99 -1.95 -11.30 10.68
CA ALA A 99 -1.51 -10.15 11.45
C ALA A 99 -1.58 -8.86 10.61
N ALA A 100 -2.28 -7.85 11.13
CA ALA A 100 -2.43 -6.52 10.54
C ALA A 100 -1.54 -5.50 11.25
N ILE A 101 -1.53 -5.53 12.58
CA ILE A 101 -0.66 -4.68 13.41
C ILE A 101 0.13 -5.58 14.35
N ILE A 102 1.45 -5.42 14.36
CA ILE A 102 2.35 -6.04 15.32
C ILE A 102 2.88 -4.91 16.21
N GLY A 103 2.23 -4.72 17.36
CA GLY A 103 2.61 -3.72 18.35
C GLY A 103 3.76 -4.23 19.19
N VAL A 104 4.99 -3.87 18.80
CA VAL A 104 6.19 -4.09 19.62
C VAL A 104 6.24 -3.03 20.71
N ARG A 105 6.45 -3.47 21.95
CA ARG A 105 6.47 -2.60 23.13
C ARG A 105 7.88 -2.12 23.40
N GLU A 106 7.97 -0.92 23.95
CA GLU A 106 9.15 -0.42 24.64
C GLU A 106 8.72 -0.12 26.08
N PRO A 107 9.21 -0.86 27.10
CA PRO A 107 10.34 -1.78 27.08
C PRO A 107 10.06 -3.15 26.41
N PHE A 108 11.11 -3.79 25.87
CA PHE A 108 11.02 -5.00 25.03
C PHE A 108 10.73 -6.31 25.79
N ASP A 109 10.73 -6.28 27.12
CA ASP A 109 10.38 -7.40 27.98
C ASP A 109 8.85 -7.58 28.12
N GLU A 110 8.06 -6.57 27.76
CA GLU A 110 6.61 -6.70 27.66
C GLU A 110 6.19 -7.51 26.42
N PRO A 111 5.18 -8.38 26.53
CA PRO A 111 4.71 -9.16 25.40
C PRO A 111 4.16 -8.24 24.31
N SER A 112 4.59 -8.49 23.07
CA SER A 112 4.06 -7.79 21.90
C SER A 112 2.57 -8.09 21.73
N ARG A 113 1.82 -7.09 21.27
CA ARG A 113 0.39 -7.25 20.97
C ARG A 113 0.21 -7.29 19.47
N THR A 114 -0.22 -8.43 18.95
CA THR A 114 -0.59 -8.58 17.55
C THR A 114 -2.11 -8.47 17.41
N LEU A 115 -2.58 -7.65 16.47
CA LEU A 115 -3.97 -7.62 16.03
C LEU A 115 -4.05 -8.23 14.63
N THR A 116 -4.92 -9.22 14.46
CA THR A 116 -5.28 -9.69 13.11
C THR A 116 -6.15 -8.64 12.39
N TYR A 117 -6.36 -8.79 11.08
CA TYR A 117 -7.32 -7.94 10.37
C TYR A 117 -8.74 -8.01 10.97
N TYR A 118 -9.16 -9.18 11.45
CA TYR A 118 -10.45 -9.33 12.09
C TYR A 118 -10.53 -8.65 13.47
N ASP A 119 -9.46 -8.72 14.27
CA ASP A 119 -9.40 -7.99 15.54
C ASP A 119 -9.43 -6.48 15.30
N LEU A 120 -8.60 -6.00 14.36
CA LEU A 120 -8.53 -4.60 14.00
C LEU A 120 -9.88 -4.08 13.51
N TYR A 121 -10.58 -4.84 12.66
CA TYR A 121 -11.93 -4.51 12.22
C TYR A 121 -12.91 -4.31 13.38
N ARG A 122 -12.89 -5.21 14.37
CA ARG A 122 -13.79 -5.12 15.53
C ARG A 122 -13.48 -3.89 16.37
N GLU A 123 -12.21 -3.62 16.66
CA GLU A 123 -11.79 -2.47 17.46
C GLU A 123 -12.11 -1.14 16.75
N VAL A 124 -11.85 -1.06 15.44
CA VAL A 124 -12.17 0.14 14.64
C VAL A 124 -13.68 0.38 14.59
N ASN A 125 -14.50 -0.64 14.34
CA ASN A 125 -15.96 -0.48 14.32
C ASN A 125 -16.52 -0.11 15.68
N LYS A 126 -15.98 -0.70 16.76
CA LYS A 126 -16.37 -0.35 18.13
C LYS A 126 -16.08 1.13 18.40
N PHE A 127 -14.89 1.60 18.08
CA PHE A 127 -14.53 3.00 18.31
C PHE A 127 -15.28 3.97 17.38
N ALA A 128 -15.49 3.60 16.12
CA ALA A 128 -16.30 4.39 15.18
C ALA A 128 -17.74 4.58 15.69
N ASN A 129 -18.35 3.55 16.29
CA ASN A 129 -19.67 3.68 16.91
C ASN A 129 -19.67 4.60 18.14
N VAL A 130 -18.58 4.60 18.91
CA VAL A 130 -18.41 5.57 20.00
C VAL A 130 -18.34 6.99 19.43
N LEU A 131 -17.50 7.24 18.42
CA LEU A 131 -17.40 8.57 17.80
C LEU A 131 -18.75 9.04 17.23
N LYS A 132 -19.48 8.16 16.53
CA LYS A 132 -20.83 8.49 16.03
C LYS A 132 -21.82 8.86 17.13
N SER A 133 -21.63 8.36 18.35
CA SER A 133 -22.48 8.75 19.49
C SER A 133 -22.14 10.13 20.04
N LEU A 134 -21.00 10.71 19.66
CA LEU A 134 -20.53 12.02 20.10
C LEU A 134 -20.85 13.17 19.13
N GLY A 135 -21.26 12.86 17.88
CA GLY A 135 -21.59 13.85 16.84
C GLY A 135 -20.66 13.77 15.63
#